data_AF-A0A416VQP9-F1
#
_entry.id   AF-A0A416VQP9-F1
#
_cell.length_a   1.000
_cell.length_b   1.000
_cell.length_c   1.000
_cell.angle_alpha   90.00
_cell.angle_beta   90.00
_cell.angle_gamma   90.00
#
_symmetry.space_group_name_H-M   'P 1'
#
loop_
_entity.id
_entity.type
_entity.pdbx_description
1 polymer ?
#
loop_
_entity_poly.entity_id
_entity_poly.type
_entity_poly.pdbx_seq_one_letter_code
_entity_poly.pdbx_strand_id
1 'polypeptide(L)' 'MSKKKQADDRKQLLIRYRIDEKGCVSFIDPCCEEMPIRLFSTIMEAISKIENEWNTRKKNKLNV' A
#
# COMPACT_ATOMS: atom_id res chain seq x y z
N MET A 1 20.49 -30.21 23.23
CA MET A 1 20.72 -29.42 21.99
C MET A 1 19.45 -28.67 21.64
N SER A 2 19.29 -27.43 22.11
CA SER A 2 18.13 -26.59 21.77
C SER A 2 18.13 -26.27 20.27
N LYS A 3 17.09 -26.71 19.56
CA LYS A 3 16.87 -26.31 18.16
C LYS A 3 16.67 -24.79 18.14
N LYS A 4 17.62 -24.03 17.58
CA LYS A 4 17.42 -22.60 17.31
C LYS A 4 16.18 -22.48 16.41
N LYS A 5 15.08 -21.92 16.95
CA LYS A 5 13.97 -21.48 16.10
C LYS A 5 14.57 -20.43 15.16
N GLN A 6 14.50 -20.66 13.85
CA GLN A 6 14.80 -19.59 12.88
C GLN A 6 13.88 -18.42 13.27
N ALA A 7 14.49 -17.29 13.62
CA ALA A 7 13.74 -16.06 13.82
C ALA A 7 13.10 -15.73 12.48
N ASP A 8 11.79 -15.52 12.49
CA ASP A 8 11.06 -15.06 11.32
C ASP A 8 11.61 -13.67 10.94
N ASP A 9 12.28 -13.57 9.80
CA ASP A 9 12.95 -12.37 9.30
C ASP A 9 12.07 -11.56 8.33
N ARG A 10 10.81 -11.96 8.17
CA ARG A 10 9.83 -11.26 7.33
C ARG A 10 9.52 -9.89 7.90
N LYS A 11 9.70 -8.87 7.07
CA LYS A 11 9.33 -7.47 7.34
C LYS A 11 7.95 -7.17 6.75
N GLN A 12 7.17 -6.31 7.41
CA GLN A 12 5.84 -5.91 6.91
C GLN A 12 5.82 -4.50 6.30
N LEU A 13 4.94 -4.32 5.31
CA LEU A 13 4.47 -3.02 4.82
C LEU A 13 2.95 -3.00 4.97
N LEU A 14 2.45 -2.12 5.83
CA LEU A 14 1.04 -1.91 6.08
C LEU A 14 0.62 -0.57 5.50
N ILE A 15 -0.46 -0.55 4.72
CA ILE A 15 -1.04 0.66 4.16
C ILE A 15 -2.51 0.67 4.54
N ARG A 16 -2.96 1.75 5.16
CA ARG A 16 -4.37 1.95 5.44
C ARG A 16 -5.02 2.58 4.22
N TYR A 17 -6.31 2.34 4.04
CA TYR A 17 -7.07 3.03 3.01
C TYR A 17 -8.41 3.47 3.56
N ARG A 18 -8.97 4.48 2.92
CA ARG A 18 -10.35 4.93 3.12
C ARG A 18 -11.07 4.93 1.78
N ILE A 19 -12.36 4.69 1.83
CA ILE A 19 -13.27 4.88 0.70
C ILE A 19 -14.29 5.92 1.14
N ASP A 20 -14.43 6.99 0.35
CA ASP A 20 -15.40 8.04 0.65
C ASP A 20 -16.81 7.67 0.15
N GLU A 21 -17.79 8.52 0.44
CA GLU A 21 -19.18 8.35 0.02
C GLU A 21 -19.36 8.29 -1.51
N LYS A 22 -18.38 8.80 -2.27
CA LYS A 22 -18.37 8.78 -3.75
C LYS A 22 -17.67 7.53 -4.30
N GLY A 23 -17.17 6.66 -3.43
CA GLY A 23 -16.43 5.45 -3.80
C GLY A 23 -14.99 5.72 -4.24
N CYS A 24 -14.47 6.93 -4.00
CA CYS A 24 -13.06 7.26 -4.24
C CYS A 24 -12.20 6.68 -3.12
N VAL A 25 -11.04 6.14 -3.49
CA VAL A 25 -10.07 5.52 -2.58
C VAL A 25 -9.01 6.57 -2.21
N SER A 26 -8.53 6.53 -0.97
CA SER A 26 -7.24 7.13 -0.60
C SER A 26 -6.42 6.13 0.19
N PHE A 27 -5.20 5.85 -0.26
CA PHE A 27 -4.20 5.10 0.51
C PHE A 27 -3.44 6.07 1.41
N ILE A 28 -3.39 5.75 2.70
CA ILE A 28 -2.87 6.63 3.74
C ILE A 28 -2.01 5.84 4.73
N ASP A 29 -1.17 6.58 5.44
CA ASP A 29 -0.36 6.09 6.56
C ASP A 29 0.42 4.80 6.26
N PRO A 30 1.32 4.81 5.26
CA PRO A 30 2.20 3.68 5.02
C PRO A 30 3.12 3.49 6.23
N CYS A 31 3.13 2.28 6.77
CA CYS A 31 3.97 1.88 7.89
C CYS A 31 4.78 0.65 7.46
N CYS A 32 6.09 0.79 7.41
CA CYS A 32 6.98 -0.32 7.12
C CYS A 32 8.10 -0.38 8.15
N GLU A 33 8.65 -1.58 8.33
CA GLU A 33 9.91 -1.76 9.04
C GLU A 33 11.08 -1.23 8.17
N GLU A 34 12.32 -1.60 8.49
CA GLU A 34 13.54 -1.23 7.77
C GLU A 34 13.52 -1.64 6.28
N MET A 35 12.76 -0.91 5.48
CA MET A 35 12.67 -1.02 4.03
C MET A 35 13.64 -0.01 3.40
N PRO A 36 14.43 -0.41 2.40
CA PRO A 36 15.26 0.53 1.65
C PRO A 36 14.42 1.64 1.04
N ILE A 37 14.84 2.90 1.23
CA ILE A 37 14.06 4.07 0.82
C ILE A 37 13.69 4.06 -0.67
N ARG A 38 14.59 3.57 -1.53
CA ARG A 38 14.32 3.45 -2.97
C ARG A 38 13.16 2.50 -3.26
N LEU A 39 13.13 1.34 -2.58
CA LEU A 39 12.06 0.37 -2.72
C LEU A 39 10.73 0.94 -2.22
N PHE A 40 10.77 1.59 -1.06
CA PHE A 40 9.59 2.26 -0.49
C PHE A 40 9.03 3.31 -1.45
N SER A 41 9.87 4.21 -1.99
CA SER A 41 9.44 5.23 -2.94
C SER A 41 8.80 4.64 -4.19
N THR A 42 9.39 3.60 -4.78
CA THR A 42 8.84 2.94 -5.98
C THR A 42 7.47 2.31 -5.69
N ILE A 43 7.28 1.70 -4.53
CA ILE A 43 5.98 1.14 -4.12
C ILE A 43 4.95 2.26 -3.94
N MET A 44 5.31 3.35 -3.26
CA MET A 44 4.41 4.49 -3.06
C MET A 44 4.01 5.17 -4.37
N GLU A 45 4.92 5.28 -5.33
CA GLU A 45 4.60 5.78 -6.68
C GLU A 45 3.60 4.88 -7.41
N ALA A 46 3.77 3.56 -7.32
CA ALA A 46 2.85 2.60 -7.92
C ALA A 46 1.44 2.69 -7.29
N ILE A 47 1.38 2.76 -5.96
CA ILE A 47 0.12 2.93 -5.22
C ILE A 47 -0.57 4.25 -5.62
N SER A 48 0.20 5.34 -5.73
CA SER A 48 -0.35 6.63 -6.16
C SER A 48 -0.95 6.58 -7.56
N LYS A 49 -0.33 5.85 -8.50
CA LYS A 49 -0.89 5.64 -9.85
C LYS A 49 -2.20 4.88 -9.79
N ILE A 50 -2.28 3.81 -8.99
CA ILE A 50 -3.49 3.01 -8.80
C ILE A 50 -4.62 3.86 -8.20
N GLU A 51 -4.32 4.66 -7.18
CA GLU A 51 -5.29 5.57 -6.56
C GLU A 51 -5.88 6.54 -7.59
N ASN A 52 -5.01 7.18 -8.37
CA ASN A 52 -5.42 8.13 -9.39
C ASN A 52 -6.27 7.47 -10.49
N GLU A 53 -5.88 6.28 -10.95
CA GLU A 53 -6.63 5.54 -11.97
C GLU A 53 -8.04 5.17 -11.46
N TRP A 54 -8.12 4.58 -10.28
CA TRP A 54 -9.39 4.19 -9.66
C TRP A 54 -10.32 5.40 -9.51
N ASN A 55 -9.81 6.48 -8.92
CA ASN A 55 -10.58 7.69 -8.66
C ASN A 55 -11.00 8.39 -9.96
N THR A 56 -10.16 8.36 -11.00
CA THR A 56 -10.50 8.90 -12.32
C THR A 56 -11.63 8.10 -12.96
N ARG A 57 -11.57 6.76 -12.91
CA ARG A 57 -12.64 5.89 -13.42
C ARG A 57 -13.94 6.11 -12.66
N LYS A 58 -13.90 6.16 -11.31
CA LYS A 58 -15.07 6.48 -10.48
C LYS A 58 -15.68 7.83 -10.82
N LYS A 59 -14.88 8.88 -10.92
CA LYS A 59 -15.33 10.23 -11.29
C LYS A 59 -16.01 10.25 -12.66
N ASN A 60 -15.49 9.49 -13.60
CA ASN A 60 -16.03 9.37 -14.95
C ASN A 60 -17.18 8.34 -15.08
N LYS A 61 -17.66 7.78 -13.96
CA LYS A 61 -18.70 6.73 -13.91
C LYS A 61 -18.38 5.51 -14.79
N LEU A 62 -17.10 5.21 -14.94
CA LEU A 62 -16.61 4.03 -15.63
C LEU A 62 -16.67 2.83 -14.68
N ASN A 63 -16.84 1.63 -15.24
CA ASN A 63 -16.72 0.41 -14.45
C ASN A 63 -15.30 0.32 -13.87
N VAL A 64 -15.25 -0.02 -12.59
CA VAL A 64 -14.03 -0.24 -11.79
C VAL A 64 -14.02 -1.64 -11.22
#